data_AF-A0A9J6BJ15-F1
#
_entry.id   AF-A0A9J6BJ15-F1
#
_cell.length_a   1.000
_cell.length_b   1.000
_cell.length_c   1.000
_cell.angle_alpha   90.00
_cell.angle_beta   90.00
_cell.angle_gamma   90.00
#
_symmetry.space_group_name_H-M   'P 1'
#
loop_
_entity.id
_entity.type
_entity.pdbx_description
1 polymer ?
#
loop_
_entity_poly.entity_id
_entity_poly.type
_entity_poly.pdbx_seq_one_letter_code
_entity_poly.pdbx_strand_id
1 'polypeptide(L)'
;MIIICQFRNQISNCGKLFKKTLTDDGFCYSFNIFSNMQLFKQNEYRYEENLDESSQWTRETGYKVDPKINDYPYRALANFNYGLNIVLALKLSDLDYICKGPVSCFKIHLHTPDTIPNMRNGFFRLPLKRDA
;
A
#
# COMPACT_ATOMS: atom_id res chain seq x y z
N MET A 1 -10.99 3.79 4.35
CA MET A 1 -11.36 2.45 3.83
C MET A 1 -11.15 2.44 2.32
N ILE A 2 -10.68 1.32 1.77
CA ILE A 2 -10.54 1.15 0.31
C ILE A 2 -11.75 0.34 -0.16
N ILE A 3 -12.59 0.93 -1.01
CA ILE A 3 -13.87 0.33 -1.42
C ILE A 3 -13.85 -0.27 -2.82
N ILE A 4 -13.03 0.27 -3.71
CA ILE A 4 -12.83 -0.24 -5.06
C ILE A 4 -11.33 -0.33 -5.28
N CYS A 5 -10.88 -1.46 -5.83
CA CYS A 5 -9.52 -1.70 -6.24
C CYS A 5 -9.49 -2.29 -7.64
N GLN A 6 -8.75 -1.65 -8.53
CA GLN A 6 -8.51 -2.12 -9.87
C GLN A 6 -7.01 -2.02 -10.13
N PHE A 7 -6.42 -3.14 -10.53
CA PHE A 7 -5.01 -3.20 -10.90
C PHE A 7 -4.91 -3.81 -12.29
N ARG A 8 -4.12 -3.20 -13.18
CA ARG A 8 -3.94 -3.70 -14.56
C ARG A 8 -5.27 -3.90 -15.30
N ASN A 9 -6.18 -2.93 -15.19
CA ASN A 9 -7.53 -2.97 -15.75
C ASN A 9 -8.42 -4.13 -15.22
N GLN A 10 -8.04 -4.80 -14.12
CA GLN A 10 -8.81 -5.88 -13.50
C GLN A 10 -9.29 -5.47 -12.11
N ILE A 11 -10.61 -5.51 -11.90
CA ILE A 11 -11.21 -5.31 -10.59
C ILE A 11 -10.79 -6.48 -9.70
N SER A 12 -10.22 -6.15 -8.54
CA SER A 12 -9.64 -7.11 -7.61
C SER A 12 -10.20 -6.91 -6.20
N ASN A 13 -10.17 -7.96 -5.39
CA ASN A 13 -10.54 -7.85 -3.98
C ASN A 13 -9.51 -6.98 -3.24
N CYS A 14 -9.93 -5.83 -2.71
CA CYS A 14 -9.07 -4.91 -1.99
C CYS A 14 -8.35 -5.54 -0.79
N GLY A 15 -9.00 -6.45 -0.06
CA GLY A 15 -8.42 -7.14 1.08
C GLY A 15 -7.35 -8.17 0.71
N LYS A 16 -7.31 -8.61 -0.55
CA LYS A 16 -6.21 -9.43 -1.10
C LYS A 16 -5.09 -8.57 -1.68
N LEU A 17 -5.45 -7.45 -2.30
CA LEU A 17 -4.50 -6.59 -3.00
C LEU A 17 -3.68 -5.71 -2.03
N PHE A 18 -4.29 -5.30 -0.91
CA PHE A 18 -3.66 -4.47 0.12
C PHE A 18 -3.45 -5.26 1.40
N LYS A 19 -2.28 -5.11 2.00
CA LYS A 19 -1.93 -5.67 3.31
C LYS A 19 -2.12 -4.61 4.39
N LYS A 20 -2.63 -5.03 5.54
CA LYS A 20 -2.77 -4.14 6.71
C LYS A 20 -1.40 -3.95 7.35
N THR A 21 -0.96 -2.71 7.51
CA THR A 21 0.34 -2.34 8.08
C THR A 21 0.13 -1.40 9.26
N LEU A 22 0.79 -1.68 10.39
CA LEU A 22 0.75 -0.79 11.54
C LEU A 22 1.84 0.28 11.39
N THR A 23 1.48 1.55 11.58
CA THR A 23 2.37 2.71 11.49
C THR A 23 2.14 3.66 12.66
N ASP A 24 2.99 4.68 12.78
CA ASP A 24 2.83 5.77 13.76
C ASP A 24 1.49 6.53 13.62
N ASP A 25 0.86 6.49 12.44
CA ASP A 25 -0.44 7.11 12.19
C ASP A 25 -1.63 6.16 12.42
N GLY A 26 -1.36 4.94 12.90
CA GLY A 26 -2.33 3.87 13.10
C GLY A 26 -2.29 2.83 11.99
N PHE A 27 -3.42 2.16 11.77
CA PHE A 27 -3.53 1.15 10.71
C PHE A 27 -3.59 1.78 9.32
N CYS A 28 -2.59 1.46 8.51
CA CYS A 28 -2.52 1.77 7.10
C CYS A 28 -2.74 0.50 6.25
N TYR A 29 -2.92 0.69 4.95
CA TYR A 29 -3.08 -0.37 3.97
C TYR A 29 -2.06 -0.17 2.85
N SER A 30 -1.19 -1.14 2.68
CA SER A 30 -0.04 -1.06 1.75
C SER A 30 -0.23 -2.01 0.59
N PHE A 31 -0.06 -1.47 -0.62
CA PHE A 31 0.01 -2.25 -1.86
C PHE A 31 1.48 -2.54 -2.17
N ASN A 32 1.77 -3.76 -2.65
CA ASN A 32 3.07 -4.11 -3.22
C ASN A 32 4.28 -3.98 -2.27
N ILE A 33 4.08 -4.15 -0.97
CA ILE A 33 5.13 -4.18 0.06
C ILE A 33 5.53 -5.62 0.39
N PHE A 34 6.84 -5.86 0.58
CA PHE A 34 7.31 -7.15 1.07
C PHE A 34 6.73 -7.51 2.44
N SER A 35 6.69 -8.81 2.70
CA SER A 35 6.22 -9.32 3.98
C SER A 35 7.19 -8.96 5.10
N ASN A 36 6.72 -8.93 6.35
CA ASN A 36 7.56 -8.66 7.51
C ASN A 36 8.68 -9.70 7.63
N MET A 37 8.47 -10.96 7.24
CA MET A 37 9.56 -11.95 7.19
C MET A 37 10.69 -11.59 6.21
N GLN A 38 10.39 -10.81 5.18
CA GLN A 38 11.37 -10.36 4.19
C GLN A 38 12.01 -9.02 4.57
N LEU A 39 11.27 -8.17 5.30
CA LEU A 39 11.75 -6.87 5.77
C LEU A 39 12.56 -6.96 7.07
N PHE A 40 12.20 -7.89 7.96
CA PHE A 40 12.80 -8.03 9.29
C PHE A 40 13.53 -9.36 9.42
N LYS A 41 14.53 -9.40 10.30
CA LYS A 41 15.18 -10.66 10.66
C LYS A 41 14.20 -11.56 11.41
N GLN A 42 14.19 -12.85 11.09
CA GLN A 42 13.23 -13.89 11.52
C GLN A 42 12.87 -13.93 13.02
N ASN A 43 13.68 -13.35 13.91
CA ASN A 43 13.45 -13.42 15.36
C ASN A 43 12.54 -12.32 15.92
N GLU A 44 12.06 -11.37 15.09
CA GLU A 44 11.33 -10.19 15.59
C GLU A 44 9.82 -10.18 15.26
N TYR A 45 9.30 -11.10 14.44
CA TYR A 45 7.88 -11.07 14.02
C TYR A 45 7.17 -12.43 14.11
N ARG A 46 6.00 -12.46 14.75
CA ARG A 46 5.21 -13.67 15.04
C ARG A 46 3.82 -13.75 14.38
N TYR A 47 3.47 -12.82 13.49
CA TYR A 47 2.12 -12.75 12.94
C TYR A 47 2.11 -12.29 11.47
N GLU A 48 1.95 -13.22 10.52
CA GLU A 48 1.54 -12.88 9.16
C GLU A 48 0.67 -13.99 8.53
N GLU A 49 -0.52 -13.60 8.07
CA GLU A 49 -1.35 -14.37 7.15
C GLU A 49 -1.16 -13.82 5.73
N ASN A 50 -0.86 -14.71 4.78
CA ASN A 50 -0.73 -14.49 3.33
C ASN A 50 0.61 -13.90 2.86
N LEU A 51 1.53 -14.81 2.49
CA LEU A 51 2.85 -14.49 1.97
C LEU A 51 2.86 -14.68 0.44
N ASP A 52 2.98 -13.56 -0.29
CA ASP A 52 3.53 -13.62 -1.64
C ASP A 52 5.06 -13.60 -1.47
N GLU A 53 5.72 -14.72 -1.73
CA GLU A 53 7.19 -14.78 -1.68
C GLU A 53 7.77 -13.88 -2.78
N SER A 54 8.58 -12.88 -2.38
CA SER A 54 9.39 -12.08 -3.33
C SER A 54 10.07 -12.97 -4.36
N SER A 55 9.88 -12.62 -5.63
CA SER A 55 10.36 -13.36 -6.80
C SER A 55 11.86 -13.13 -7.10
N GLN A 56 12.69 -13.04 -6.06
CA GLN A 56 14.12 -12.69 -6.12
C GLN A 56 14.39 -11.24 -6.52
N TRP A 57 13.42 -10.33 -6.35
CA TRP A 57 13.66 -8.91 -6.53
C TRP A 57 14.47 -8.36 -5.37
N THR A 58 15.49 -7.53 -5.67
CA THR A 58 16.24 -6.75 -4.68
C THR A 58 16.36 -5.30 -5.13
N ARG A 59 16.70 -4.41 -4.20
CA ARG A 59 16.94 -3.00 -4.51
C ARG A 59 18.18 -2.81 -5.39
N GLU A 60 19.19 -3.65 -5.20
CA GLU A 60 20.50 -3.55 -5.85
C GLU A 60 20.48 -4.14 -7.26
N THR A 61 19.82 -5.28 -7.44
CA THR A 61 19.82 -6.03 -8.72
C THR A 61 18.50 -5.95 -9.46
N GLY A 62 17.45 -5.38 -8.84
CA GLY A 62 16.11 -5.36 -9.42
C GLY A 62 15.53 -6.77 -9.53
N TYR A 63 14.74 -7.01 -10.57
CA TYR A 63 14.12 -8.30 -10.85
C TYR A 63 15.15 -9.34 -11.35
N LYS A 64 14.83 -10.63 -11.17
CA LYS A 64 15.57 -11.73 -11.83
C LYS A 64 15.61 -11.60 -13.35
N VAL A 65 16.50 -12.35 -13.99
CA VAL A 65 16.55 -12.50 -15.44
C VAL A 65 15.22 -13.08 -15.94
N ASP A 66 14.66 -12.50 -17.02
CA ASP A 66 13.37 -12.84 -17.61
C ASP A 66 12.18 -12.82 -16.64
N PRO A 67 11.88 -11.66 -16.04
CA PRO A 67 10.79 -11.57 -15.07
C PRO A 67 9.44 -11.72 -15.74
N LYS A 68 8.60 -12.57 -15.15
CA LYS A 68 7.20 -12.77 -15.56
C LYS A 68 6.38 -11.53 -15.23
N ILE A 69 5.24 -11.39 -15.90
CA ILE A 69 4.34 -10.25 -15.69
C ILE A 69 3.77 -10.22 -14.26
N ASN A 70 3.57 -11.40 -13.64
CA ASN A 70 2.99 -11.56 -12.31
C ASN A 70 4.03 -11.79 -11.20
N ASP A 71 5.31 -11.63 -11.51
CA ASP A 71 6.37 -11.69 -10.49
C ASP A 71 6.20 -10.55 -9.47
N TYR A 72 6.39 -10.87 -8.19
CA TYR A 72 6.27 -9.94 -7.06
C TYR A 72 7.64 -9.33 -6.69
N PRO A 73 7.76 -8.01 -6.47
CA PRO A 73 6.69 -7.01 -6.41
C PRO A 73 6.17 -6.68 -7.82
N TYR A 74 4.86 -6.44 -7.93
CA TYR A 74 4.21 -6.16 -9.20
C TYR A 74 4.75 -4.91 -9.90
N ARG A 75 4.92 -5.01 -11.21
CA ARG A 75 5.36 -3.91 -12.09
C ARG A 75 4.18 -3.15 -12.69
N ALA A 76 4.35 -1.84 -12.83
CA ALA A 76 3.48 -1.04 -13.69
C ALA A 76 3.70 -1.41 -15.16
N LEU A 77 2.63 -1.37 -15.96
CA LEU A 77 2.71 -1.48 -17.41
C LEU A 77 2.55 -0.08 -18.01
N ALA A 78 3.05 0.15 -19.22
CA ALA A 78 3.22 1.50 -19.81
C ALA A 78 1.93 2.32 -20.04
N ASN A 79 0.74 1.78 -19.73
CA ASN A 79 -0.54 2.49 -19.86
C ASN A 79 -1.10 2.85 -18.49
N PHE A 80 -1.60 4.08 -18.35
CA PHE A 80 -2.32 4.54 -17.15
C PHE A 80 -3.47 3.61 -16.74
N ASN A 81 -4.22 3.07 -17.71
CA ASN A 81 -5.32 2.13 -17.45
C ASN A 81 -4.84 0.80 -16.86
N TYR A 82 -3.55 0.47 -17.02
CA TYR A 82 -2.92 -0.70 -16.42
C TYR A 82 -2.23 -0.42 -15.07
N GLY A 83 -2.43 0.78 -14.51
CA GLY A 83 -1.95 1.15 -13.18
C GLY A 83 -2.82 0.60 -12.03
N LEU A 84 -2.64 1.21 -10.86
CA LEU A 84 -3.46 0.99 -9.68
C LEU A 84 -4.50 2.12 -9.58
N ASN A 85 -5.78 1.76 -9.68
CA ASN A 85 -6.91 2.66 -9.46
C ASN A 85 -7.64 2.23 -8.19
N ILE A 86 -7.81 3.16 -7.26
CA ILE A 86 -8.50 2.92 -5.99
C ILE A 86 -9.53 4.00 -5.70
N VAL A 87 -10.61 3.60 -5.05
CA VAL A 87 -11.57 4.55 -4.47
C VAL A 87 -11.49 4.44 -2.95
N LEU A 88 -11.22 5.59 -2.33
CA LEU A 88 -11.12 5.73 -0.89
C LEU A 88 -12.41 6.35 -0.35
N ALA A 89 -12.93 5.73 0.71
CA ALA A 89 -14.09 6.22 1.43
C ALA A 89 -13.79 6.28 2.92
N LEU A 90 -14.38 7.25 3.60
CA LEU A 90 -14.28 7.45 5.04
C LEU A 90 -15.67 7.76 5.57
N LYS A 91 -16.02 7.18 6.71
CA LYS A 91 -17.24 7.54 7.42
C LYS A 91 -16.99 8.83 8.18
N LEU A 92 -17.91 9.78 8.09
CA LEU A 92 -17.80 11.06 8.82
C LEU A 92 -17.76 10.86 10.34
N SER A 93 -18.36 9.78 10.85
CA SER A 93 -18.29 9.38 12.27
C SER A 93 -16.87 9.06 12.73
N ASP A 94 -15.98 8.69 11.82
CA ASP A 94 -14.61 8.29 12.14
C ASP A 94 -13.65 9.50 12.10
N LEU A 95 -14.17 10.71 11.86
CA LEU A 95 -13.40 11.95 11.89
C LEU A 95 -13.20 12.44 13.33
N ASP A 96 -11.94 12.43 13.77
CA ASP A 96 -11.54 12.96 15.06
C ASP A 96 -10.82 14.30 14.90
N TYR A 97 -11.60 15.38 15.02
CA TYR A 97 -11.09 16.75 14.95
C TYR A 97 -10.28 17.16 16.20
N ILE A 98 -10.49 16.49 17.33
CA ILE A 98 -9.83 16.82 18.60
C ILE A 98 -8.40 16.29 18.57
N CYS A 99 -8.19 15.05 18.12
CA CYS A 99 -6.88 14.41 18.12
C CYS A 99 -6.06 14.75 16.87
N LYS A 100 -6.67 14.78 15.67
CA LYS A 100 -5.94 14.98 14.40
C LYS A 100 -6.05 16.42 13.86
N GLY A 101 -6.84 17.27 14.51
CA GLY A 101 -7.03 18.67 14.12
C GLY A 101 -8.03 18.86 12.98
N PRO A 102 -8.07 20.06 12.37
CA PRO A 102 -9.14 20.43 11.44
C PRO A 102 -9.02 19.80 10.04
N VAL A 103 -7.90 19.11 9.75
CA VAL A 103 -7.60 18.61 8.40
C VAL A 103 -8.06 17.17 8.25
N SER A 104 -9.22 17.00 7.62
CA SER A 104 -9.77 15.69 7.23
C SER A 104 -9.34 15.32 5.81
N CYS A 105 -8.41 14.38 5.67
CA CYS A 105 -7.89 13.91 4.39
C CYS A 105 -7.39 12.46 4.48
N PHE A 106 -7.16 11.83 3.33
CA PHE A 106 -6.36 10.62 3.27
C PHE A 106 -4.88 11.00 3.13
N LYS A 107 -3.99 10.33 3.87
CA LYS A 107 -2.54 10.40 3.64
C LYS A 107 -2.13 9.24 2.75
N ILE A 108 -1.36 9.51 1.72
CA ILE A 108 -0.80 8.51 0.81
C ILE A 108 0.71 8.68 0.79
N HIS A 109 1.44 7.58 1.01
CA HIS A 109 2.89 7.55 0.99
C HIS A 109 3.35 6.59 -0.12
N LEU A 110 4.26 7.05 -0.98
CA LEU A 110 4.91 6.21 -1.98
C LEU A 110 6.30 5.83 -1.49
N HIS A 111 6.57 4.53 -1.43
CA HIS A 111 7.86 3.99 -1.01
C HIS A 111 8.22 2.75 -1.82
N THR A 112 9.46 2.30 -1.71
CA THR A 112 9.92 1.07 -2.36
C THR A 112 9.43 -0.17 -1.59
N PRO A 113 9.24 -1.32 -2.25
CA PRO A 113 8.71 -2.55 -1.62
C PRO A 113 9.50 -3.06 -0.41
N ASP A 114 10.79 -2.76 -0.35
CA ASP A 114 11.77 -3.15 0.68
C ASP A 114 11.86 -2.20 1.87
N THR A 115 10.96 -1.21 1.97
CA THR A 115 10.98 -0.22 3.05
C THR A 115 9.67 -0.19 3.81
N ILE A 116 9.76 0.10 5.11
CA ILE A 116 8.61 0.33 5.97
C ILE A 116 8.09 1.76 5.71
N PRO A 117 6.78 1.96 5.54
CA PRO A 117 6.23 3.30 5.32
C PRO A 117 6.46 4.21 6.53
N ASN A 118 7.05 5.39 6.30
CA ASN A 118 7.22 6.42 7.31
C ASN A 118 6.21 7.55 7.08
N MET A 119 5.12 7.56 7.83
CA MET A 119 4.03 8.53 7.65
C MET A 119 4.33 9.94 8.19
N ARG A 120 5.52 10.20 8.75
CA ARG A 120 5.90 11.52 9.25
C ARG A 120 6.29 12.48 8.14
N ASN A 121 6.94 11.98 7.08
CA ASN A 121 7.46 12.76 5.95
C ASN A 121 7.10 12.06 4.63
N GLY A 122 7.31 12.73 3.48
CA GLY A 122 7.22 12.05 2.16
C GLY A 122 5.82 11.58 1.72
N PHE A 123 4.77 12.00 2.42
CA PHE A 123 3.39 11.72 2.05
C PHE A 123 2.74 12.91 1.35
N PHE A 124 1.71 12.64 0.55
CA PHE A 124 0.79 13.65 0.05
C PHE A 124 -0.61 13.45 0.65
N ARG A 125 -1.36 14.55 0.70
CA ARG A 125 -2.73 14.57 1.23
C ARG A 125 -3.72 14.55 0.08
N LEU A 126 -4.61 13.57 0.08
CA LEU A 126 -5.77 13.54 -0.80
C LEU A 126 -6.97 14.08 0.00
N PRO A 127 -7.48 15.28 -0.33
CA PRO A 127 -8.62 15.85 0.37
C PRO A 127 -9.86 14.97 0.21
N LEU A 128 -10.72 14.98 1.22
CA LEU A 128 -12.07 14.44 1.06
C LEU A 128 -12.77 15.32 0.02
N LYS A 129 -13.29 14.72 -1.05
CA LYS A 129 -14.16 15.44 -1.99
C LYS A 129 -15.41 15.85 -1.20
N ARG A 130 -15.46 17.09 -0.74
CA ARG A 130 -16.71 17.76 -0.39
C ARG A 130 -17.23 18.30 -1.71
N ASP A 131 -18.39 17.82 -2.14
CA ASP A 131 -19.15 18.58 -3.12
C ASP A 131 -19.30 20.01 -2.56
N ALA A 132 -18.96 20.98 -3.40
CA ALA A 132 -19.04 22.40 -3.07
C ALA A 132 -20.50 22.81 -2.83
#